data_AF-A0AAW6WE75-F1
#
_entry.id   AF-A0AAW6WE75-F1
#
_cell.length_a   1.000
_cell.length_b   1.000
_cell.length_c   1.000
_cell.angle_alpha   90.00
_cell.angle_beta   90.00
_cell.angle_gamma   90.00
#
_symmetry.space_group_name_H-M   'P 1'
#
loop_
_entity.id
_entity.type
_entity.pdbx_description
1 polymer ?
#
loop_
_entity_poly.entity_id
_entity_poly.type
_entity_poly.pdbx_seq_one_letter_code
_entity_poly.pdbx_strand_id
1 'polypeptide(L)'
;MKKKQTNRYFLERFTKQENIAHEMSVKKQGQLKAIYREAKKELETDLAFFIERYSKENNLTVADMKKMLNTKERAEFRYTVEGYIKEIERLGADKEAGKEIKKELDILAGRTRVSRREGLIAGIKVELAKVSMKEKEVTGKHLENVVEFVYKDSMRILGNNTVAKLDPKLITNIVNQKWDSKNYSDRIWKNRKGLVRRVMKNVTNGIIQGHDFKKMSKRLAKDMNVGFYQARRLIETETTGALENAKGVVFREMGITKYQFIATIDDRTSEICRSLNGKVFEEKDRQIGVNCPFCHPFCRSVTVPYVDKEALERKIQEYKRLKEEVVIETAFPKEIQNVLEREFGKLNTTKVILRKERLQHIEERHPEVVEVIKNNFNEIIETPDYILKDEKNENTILLIHELDKKNLSTVVKLSLEEKYKNSVITSYKIRKGYLKNMMNNKIILKK
;
A
#
# COMPACT_ATOMS: atom_id res chain seq x y z
N MET A 1 14.12 14.41 -12.80
CA MET A 1 14.35 14.30 -11.34
C MET A 1 15.09 15.55 -10.84
N LYS A 2 14.42 16.45 -10.11
CA LYS A 2 15.04 17.65 -9.50
C LYS A 2 15.69 17.24 -8.15
N LYS A 3 16.99 17.54 -7.99
CA LYS A 3 17.91 17.23 -6.87
C LYS A 3 18.12 15.72 -6.59
N LYS A 4 19.37 15.24 -6.75
CA LYS A 4 19.80 13.86 -6.42
C LYS A 4 19.61 13.60 -4.93
N GLN A 5 18.46 13.06 -4.53
CA GLN A 5 18.20 12.58 -3.18
C GLN A 5 19.13 11.39 -2.90
N THR A 6 19.84 11.41 -1.77
CA THR A 6 20.80 10.38 -1.38
C THR A 6 20.15 9.37 -0.43
N ASN A 7 20.74 8.18 -0.28
CA ASN A 7 20.27 7.18 0.69
C ASN A 7 20.21 7.74 2.13
N ARG A 8 21.11 8.67 2.48
CA ARG A 8 21.08 9.39 3.77
C ARG A 8 19.85 10.26 3.94
N TYR A 9 19.46 11.01 2.90
CA TYR A 9 18.23 11.81 2.91
C TYR A 9 17.02 10.93 3.18
N PHE A 10 16.88 9.81 2.47
CA PHE A 10 15.76 8.90 2.68
C PHE A 10 15.76 8.30 4.09
N LEU A 11 16.92 7.86 4.59
CA LEU A 11 17.04 7.34 5.94
C LEU A 11 16.55 8.33 6.99
N GLU A 12 17.04 9.57 6.98
CA GLU A 12 16.64 10.60 7.95
C GLU A 12 15.12 10.87 7.90
N ARG A 13 14.55 10.95 6.69
CA ARG A 13 13.14 11.31 6.49
C ARG A 13 12.18 10.17 6.84
N PHE A 14 12.46 8.96 6.38
CA PHE A 14 11.62 7.80 6.69
C PHE A 14 11.75 7.37 8.15
N THR A 15 12.92 7.54 8.79
CA THR A 15 13.05 7.32 10.24
C THR A 15 12.20 8.31 11.03
N LYS A 16 12.20 9.59 10.63
CA LYS A 16 11.34 10.60 11.26
C LYS A 16 9.85 10.27 11.09
N GLN A 17 9.45 9.82 9.91
CA GLN A 17 8.08 9.39 9.63
C GLN A 17 7.65 8.20 10.51
N GLU A 18 8.53 7.19 10.66
CA GLU A 18 8.32 6.04 11.54
C GLU A 18 8.05 6.49 12.98
N ASN A 19 8.91 7.36 13.51
CA ASN A 19 8.79 7.87 14.88
C ASN A 19 7.47 8.63 15.10
N ILE A 20 7.05 9.47 14.13
CA ILE A 20 5.78 10.19 14.21
C ILE A 20 4.59 9.21 14.24
N ALA A 21 4.61 8.17 13.41
CA ALA A 21 3.56 7.16 13.41
C ALA A 21 3.48 6.39 14.74
N HIS A 22 4.61 6.07 15.36
CA HIS A 22 4.65 5.49 16.70
C HIS A 22 4.20 6.47 17.80
N GLU A 23 4.49 7.77 17.68
CA GLU A 23 3.94 8.76 18.61
C GLU A 23 2.41 8.85 18.50
N MET A 24 1.86 8.71 17.29
CA MET A 24 0.41 8.64 17.08
C MET A 24 -0.19 7.42 17.81
N SER A 25 0.45 6.24 17.77
CA SER A 25 -0.04 5.06 18.48
C SER A 25 0.05 5.22 20.00
N VAL A 26 1.14 5.80 20.51
CA VAL A 26 1.31 6.12 21.94
C VAL A 26 0.16 6.99 22.47
N LYS A 27 -0.27 8.00 21.71
CA LYS A 27 -1.41 8.85 22.07
C LYS A 27 -2.73 8.06 22.22
N LYS A 28 -2.89 6.98 21.46
CA LYS A 28 -4.08 6.09 21.54
C LYS A 28 -4.01 5.08 22.67
N GLN A 29 -2.81 4.77 23.18
CA GLN A 29 -2.68 3.86 24.33
C GLN A 29 -3.43 4.36 25.57
N GLY A 30 -3.56 5.67 25.76
CA GLY A 30 -4.37 6.25 26.85
C GLY A 30 -5.86 5.92 26.72
N GLN A 31 -6.41 6.00 25.51
CA GLN A 31 -7.81 5.64 25.23
C GLN A 31 -8.04 4.15 25.43
N LEU A 32 -7.13 3.30 24.92
CA LEU A 32 -7.18 1.86 25.17
C LEU A 32 -7.12 1.55 26.67
N LYS A 33 -6.21 2.20 27.42
CA LYS A 33 -6.11 2.02 28.87
C LYS A 33 -7.41 2.38 29.59
N ALA A 34 -8.10 3.44 29.16
CA ALA A 34 -9.38 3.82 29.71
C ALA A 34 -10.45 2.75 29.47
N ILE A 35 -10.55 2.21 28.24
CA ILE A 35 -11.49 1.13 27.89
C ILE A 35 -11.29 -0.10 28.80
N TYR A 36 -10.05 -0.54 28.98
CA TYR A 36 -9.75 -1.70 29.82
C TYR A 36 -9.97 -1.41 31.32
N ARG A 37 -9.76 -0.18 31.79
CA ARG A 37 -10.04 0.24 33.17
C ARG A 37 -11.53 0.31 33.47
N GLU A 38 -12.31 0.84 32.54
CA GLU A 38 -13.78 0.89 32.62
C GLU A 38 -14.34 -0.53 32.72
N ALA A 39 -14.00 -1.41 31.76
CA ALA A 39 -14.46 -2.79 31.79
C ALA A 39 -13.99 -3.56 33.03
N LYS A 40 -12.80 -3.26 33.54
CA LYS A 40 -12.33 -3.85 34.81
C LYS A 40 -13.27 -3.44 35.96
N LYS A 41 -13.63 -2.17 36.06
CA LYS A 41 -14.53 -1.66 37.10
C LYS A 41 -15.90 -2.32 37.00
N GLU A 42 -16.43 -2.51 35.79
CA GLU A 42 -17.75 -3.10 35.63
C GLU A 42 -17.73 -4.58 35.96
N LEU A 43 -16.71 -5.31 35.53
CA LEU A 43 -16.52 -6.71 35.93
C LEU A 43 -16.33 -6.89 37.45
N GLU A 44 -15.64 -5.96 38.13
CA GLU A 44 -15.51 -5.99 39.59
C GLU A 44 -16.86 -5.73 40.28
N THR A 45 -17.63 -4.79 39.74
CA THR A 45 -18.96 -4.43 40.24
C THR A 45 -19.95 -5.59 40.05
N ASP A 46 -20.00 -6.18 38.85
CA ASP A 46 -20.81 -7.35 38.54
C ASP A 46 -20.44 -8.53 39.44
N LEU A 47 -19.14 -8.76 39.68
CA LEU A 47 -18.69 -9.82 40.57
C LEU A 47 -19.09 -9.56 42.03
N ALA A 48 -19.00 -8.32 42.50
CA ALA A 48 -19.42 -7.95 43.85
C ALA A 48 -20.92 -8.20 44.06
N PHE A 49 -21.76 -7.66 43.16
CA PHE A 49 -23.20 -7.88 43.19
C PHE A 49 -23.58 -9.35 43.09
N PHE A 50 -22.85 -10.11 42.27
CA PHE A 50 -23.07 -11.54 42.14
C PHE A 50 -22.78 -12.29 43.44
N ILE A 51 -21.67 -11.96 44.12
CA ILE A 51 -21.32 -12.55 45.42
C ILE A 51 -22.35 -12.15 46.47
N GLU A 52 -22.71 -10.87 46.58
CA GLU A 52 -23.70 -10.36 47.52
C GLU A 52 -25.07 -11.06 47.34
N ARG A 53 -25.53 -11.18 46.09
CA ARG A 53 -26.84 -11.77 45.77
C ARG A 53 -26.91 -13.27 46.08
N TYR A 54 -25.80 -14.00 45.96
CA TYR A 54 -25.83 -15.47 45.93
C TYR A 54 -25.03 -16.18 47.01
N SER A 55 -24.14 -15.49 47.73
CA SER A 55 -23.36 -16.07 48.82
C SER A 55 -24.10 -16.00 50.16
N LYS A 56 -23.70 -16.85 51.11
CA LYS A 56 -23.97 -16.68 52.54
C LYS A 56 -22.66 -16.26 53.21
N GLU A 57 -22.71 -15.29 54.12
CA GLU A 57 -21.52 -14.77 54.83
C GLU A 57 -20.39 -14.30 53.88
N ASN A 58 -20.74 -13.77 52.70
CA ASN A 58 -19.80 -13.34 51.65
C ASN A 58 -18.90 -14.43 51.04
N ASN A 59 -19.21 -15.72 51.28
CA ASN A 59 -18.49 -16.85 50.70
C ASN A 59 -19.35 -17.58 49.66
N LEU A 60 -19.01 -17.37 48.38
CA LEU A 60 -19.72 -17.98 47.26
C LEU A 60 -19.26 -19.44 47.08
N THR A 61 -20.19 -20.40 47.14
CA THR A 61 -19.85 -21.83 47.04
C THR A 61 -20.07 -22.39 45.63
N VAL A 62 -19.45 -23.55 45.35
CA VAL A 62 -19.72 -24.31 44.11
C VAL A 62 -21.18 -24.74 44.01
N ALA A 63 -21.84 -25.01 45.14
CA ALA A 63 -23.27 -25.33 45.17
C ALA A 63 -24.12 -24.14 44.72
N ASP A 64 -23.77 -22.93 45.15
CA ASP A 64 -24.48 -21.71 44.73
C ASP A 64 -24.35 -21.49 43.22
N MET A 65 -23.20 -21.78 42.62
CA MET A 65 -23.00 -21.66 41.17
C MET A 65 -23.85 -22.62 40.34
N LYS A 66 -24.20 -23.79 40.90
CA LYS A 66 -25.02 -24.81 40.24
C LYS A 66 -26.52 -24.54 40.35
N LYS A 67 -26.95 -23.66 41.25
CA LYS A 67 -28.36 -23.27 41.38
C LYS A 67 -28.83 -22.58 40.09
N MET A 68 -30.07 -22.87 39.72
CA MET A 68 -30.73 -22.23 38.58
C MET A 68 -31.18 -20.83 38.96
N LEU A 69 -31.17 -19.91 37.98
CA LEU A 69 -31.84 -18.62 38.12
C LEU A 69 -33.34 -18.86 38.34
N ASN A 70 -33.93 -18.15 39.29
CA ASN A 70 -35.38 -18.16 39.50
C ASN A 70 -36.09 -17.36 38.40
N THR A 71 -37.43 -17.36 38.39
CA THR A 71 -38.24 -16.69 37.36
C THR A 71 -37.91 -15.20 37.21
N LYS A 72 -37.72 -14.48 38.33
CA LYS A 72 -37.39 -13.04 38.33
C LYS A 72 -35.96 -12.80 37.82
N GLU A 73 -34.99 -13.53 38.37
CA GLU A 73 -33.58 -13.45 37.96
C GLU A 73 -33.39 -13.79 36.48
N ARG A 74 -34.13 -14.76 35.95
CA ARG A 74 -34.12 -15.12 34.53
C ARG A 74 -34.72 -14.02 33.66
N ALA A 75 -35.81 -13.37 34.10
CA ALA A 75 -36.39 -12.24 33.38
C ALA A 75 -35.40 -11.06 33.32
N GLU A 76 -34.77 -10.72 34.46
CA GLU A 76 -33.70 -9.72 34.54
C GLU A 76 -32.56 -10.06 33.58
N PHE A 77 -32.06 -11.30 33.63
CA PHE A 77 -31.00 -11.77 32.74
C PHE A 77 -31.35 -11.63 31.26
N ARG A 78 -32.57 -12.01 30.85
CA ARG A 78 -33.02 -11.86 29.46
C ARG A 78 -33.05 -10.39 29.03
N TYR A 79 -33.59 -9.52 29.88
CA TYR A 79 -33.61 -8.08 29.61
C TYR A 79 -32.20 -7.51 29.43
N THR A 80 -31.26 -7.90 30.31
CA THR A 80 -29.86 -7.49 30.18
C THR A 80 -29.23 -8.01 28.89
N VAL A 81 -29.47 -9.28 28.54
CA VAL A 81 -28.97 -9.88 27.29
C VAL A 81 -29.52 -9.17 26.05
N GLU A 82 -30.80 -8.81 26.02
CA GLU A 82 -31.37 -8.02 24.93
C GLU A 82 -30.69 -6.65 24.78
N GLY A 83 -30.40 -5.98 25.89
CA GLY A 83 -29.61 -4.74 25.90
C GLY A 83 -28.21 -4.94 25.31
N TYR A 84 -27.55 -6.03 25.67
CA TYR A 84 -26.23 -6.38 25.14
C TYR A 84 -26.26 -6.66 23.64
N ILE A 85 -27.28 -7.37 23.15
CA ILE A 85 -27.45 -7.65 21.72
C ILE A 85 -27.62 -6.33 20.95
N LYS A 86 -28.47 -5.42 21.42
CA LYS A 86 -28.68 -4.10 20.80
C LYS A 86 -27.37 -3.28 20.76
N GLU A 87 -26.59 -3.32 21.83
CA GLU A 87 -25.31 -2.62 21.89
C GLU A 87 -24.27 -3.21 20.92
N ILE A 88 -24.21 -4.55 20.83
CA ILE A 88 -23.37 -5.28 19.86
C ILE A 88 -23.76 -4.93 18.41
N GLU A 89 -25.07 -4.82 18.13
CA GLU A 89 -25.57 -4.43 16.81
C GLU A 89 -25.23 -2.97 16.47
N ARG A 90 -25.41 -2.05 17.42
CA ARG A 90 -25.09 -0.62 17.24
C ARG A 90 -23.61 -0.38 16.94
N LEU A 91 -22.72 -1.16 17.54
CA LEU A 91 -21.27 -1.02 17.40
C LEU A 91 -20.73 -1.59 16.06
N GLY A 92 -21.60 -1.97 15.12
CA GLY A 92 -21.20 -2.36 13.77
C GLY A 92 -20.41 -3.66 13.77
N ALA A 93 -21.10 -4.76 14.08
CA ALA A 93 -20.56 -6.12 14.12
C ALA A 93 -20.11 -6.64 12.74
N ASP A 94 -19.09 -6.02 12.16
CA ASP A 94 -18.46 -6.49 10.94
C ASP A 94 -17.60 -7.72 11.24
N LYS A 95 -18.05 -8.83 10.63
CA LYS A 95 -17.46 -10.17 10.48
C LYS A 95 -17.49 -11.07 11.72
N GLU A 96 -18.20 -12.20 11.56
CA GLU A 96 -18.24 -13.47 12.33
C GLU A 96 -18.22 -13.44 13.86
N ALA A 97 -17.29 -12.75 14.50
CA ALA A 97 -17.12 -12.76 15.95
C ALA A 97 -18.25 -12.04 16.71
N GLY A 98 -18.80 -10.94 16.18
CA GLY A 98 -20.00 -10.31 16.74
C GLY A 98 -21.25 -11.18 16.57
N LYS A 99 -21.36 -11.87 15.43
CA LYS A 99 -22.43 -12.86 15.16
C LYS A 99 -22.32 -14.08 16.08
N GLU A 100 -21.10 -14.55 16.35
CA GLU A 100 -20.82 -15.67 17.26
C GLU A 100 -21.32 -15.36 18.68
N ILE A 101 -21.01 -14.17 19.20
CA ILE A 101 -21.44 -13.75 20.54
C ILE A 101 -22.94 -13.54 20.58
N LYS A 102 -23.52 -12.84 19.59
CA LYS A 102 -24.97 -12.66 19.50
C LYS A 102 -25.69 -14.01 19.50
N LYS A 103 -25.26 -14.95 18.66
CA LYS A 103 -25.85 -16.30 18.58
C LYS A 103 -25.75 -17.04 19.92
N GLU A 104 -24.60 -16.95 20.60
CA GLU A 104 -24.43 -17.56 21.92
C GLU A 104 -25.43 -16.99 22.94
N LEU A 105 -25.60 -15.67 22.93
CA LEU A 105 -26.52 -14.95 23.81
C LEU A 105 -27.99 -15.26 23.51
N ASP A 106 -28.37 -15.31 22.23
CA ASP A 106 -29.73 -15.67 21.79
C ASP A 106 -30.11 -17.07 22.29
N ILE A 107 -29.20 -18.04 22.11
CA ILE A 107 -29.39 -19.42 22.59
C ILE A 107 -29.56 -19.44 24.10
N LEU A 108 -28.71 -18.71 24.83
CA LEU A 108 -28.73 -18.71 26.29
C LEU A 108 -29.99 -18.02 26.84
N ALA A 109 -30.42 -16.91 26.23
CA ALA A 109 -31.63 -16.19 26.61
C ALA A 109 -32.92 -16.97 26.28
N GLY A 110 -32.89 -17.84 25.26
CA GLY A 110 -33.99 -18.73 24.88
C GLY A 110 -34.16 -19.95 25.80
N ARG A 111 -33.18 -20.29 26.64
CA ARG A 111 -33.26 -21.46 27.53
C ARG A 111 -34.28 -21.25 28.65
N THR A 112 -34.98 -22.33 29.00
CA THR A 112 -35.90 -22.37 30.14
C THR A 112 -35.17 -22.44 31.48
N ARG A 113 -33.96 -23.02 31.48
CA ARG A 113 -33.10 -23.18 32.65
C ARG A 113 -31.71 -22.62 32.35
N VAL A 114 -31.29 -21.68 33.18
CA VAL A 114 -29.96 -21.06 33.14
C VAL A 114 -29.41 -21.11 34.55
N SER A 115 -28.21 -21.67 34.72
CA SER A 115 -27.52 -21.66 36.01
C SER A 115 -26.93 -20.28 36.32
N ARG A 116 -26.76 -19.97 37.60
CA ARG A 116 -26.07 -18.74 38.04
C ARG A 116 -24.66 -18.63 37.43
N ARG A 117 -23.98 -19.76 37.26
CA ARG A 117 -22.69 -19.83 36.54
C ARG A 117 -22.78 -19.39 35.09
N GLU A 118 -23.77 -19.89 34.35
CA GLU A 118 -23.96 -19.52 32.96
C GLU A 118 -24.27 -18.02 32.81
N GLY A 119 -25.10 -17.47 33.71
CA GLY A 119 -25.38 -16.04 33.76
C GLY A 119 -24.11 -15.18 33.97
N LEU A 120 -23.29 -15.54 34.96
CA LEU A 120 -22.02 -14.83 35.23
C LEU A 120 -21.05 -14.91 34.04
N ILE A 121 -20.92 -16.09 33.43
CA ILE A 121 -20.05 -16.29 32.25
C ILE A 121 -20.54 -15.43 31.07
N ALA A 122 -21.85 -15.34 30.86
CA ALA A 122 -22.42 -14.52 29.80
C ALA A 122 -22.12 -13.03 30.00
N GLY A 123 -22.29 -12.50 31.23
CA GLY A 123 -21.94 -11.12 31.56
C GLY A 123 -20.47 -10.81 31.28
N ILE A 124 -19.55 -11.68 31.73
CA ILE A 124 -18.11 -11.54 31.44
C ILE A 124 -17.83 -11.52 29.95
N LYS A 125 -18.45 -12.43 29.18
CA LYS A 125 -18.24 -12.53 27.73
C LYS A 125 -18.68 -11.27 27.00
N VAL A 126 -19.81 -10.69 27.43
CA VAL A 126 -20.36 -9.46 26.87
C VAL A 126 -19.44 -8.29 27.17
N GLU A 127 -19.04 -8.08 28.42
CA GLU A 127 -18.25 -6.92 28.79
C GLU A 127 -16.91 -6.91 28.01
N LEU A 128 -16.29 -8.08 27.87
CA LEU A 128 -15.09 -8.24 27.06
C LEU A 128 -15.34 -8.13 25.55
N ALA A 129 -16.58 -8.35 25.07
CA ALA A 129 -16.98 -8.05 23.70
C ALA A 129 -17.02 -6.54 23.46
N LYS A 130 -17.61 -5.77 24.39
CA LYS A 130 -17.65 -4.29 24.32
C LYS A 130 -16.25 -3.70 24.27
N VAL A 131 -15.32 -4.21 25.10
CA VAL A 131 -13.90 -3.84 25.06
C VAL A 131 -13.32 -4.03 23.67
N SER A 132 -13.56 -5.19 23.04
CA SER A 132 -13.01 -5.53 21.73
C SER A 132 -13.57 -4.63 20.62
N MET A 133 -14.84 -4.26 20.71
CA MET A 133 -15.48 -3.34 19.77
C MET A 133 -14.93 -1.93 19.89
N LYS A 134 -14.85 -1.40 21.12
CA LYS A 134 -14.22 -0.09 21.40
C LYS A 134 -12.75 -0.08 20.96
N GLU A 135 -11.99 -1.15 21.23
CA GLU A 135 -10.59 -1.30 20.78
C GLU A 135 -10.48 -1.33 19.25
N LYS A 136 -11.37 -2.05 18.56
CA LYS A 136 -11.41 -2.12 17.08
C LYS A 136 -11.67 -0.74 16.49
N GLU A 137 -12.61 0.01 17.02
CA GLU A 137 -12.93 1.36 16.53
C GLU A 137 -11.73 2.31 16.71
N VAL A 138 -11.15 2.36 17.91
CA VAL A 138 -9.98 3.20 18.21
C VAL A 138 -8.79 2.82 17.33
N THR A 139 -8.53 1.52 17.18
CA THR A 139 -7.41 1.01 16.38
C THR A 139 -7.64 1.25 14.90
N GLY A 140 -8.83 0.95 14.37
CA GLY A 140 -9.16 1.16 12.97
C GLY A 140 -8.99 2.62 12.55
N LYS A 141 -9.62 3.56 13.28
CA LYS A 141 -9.46 5.01 13.03
C LYS A 141 -8.00 5.46 13.15
N HIS A 142 -7.24 4.90 14.09
CA HIS A 142 -5.81 5.19 14.22
C HIS A 142 -5.03 4.75 12.98
N LEU A 143 -5.25 3.51 12.52
CA LEU A 143 -4.56 2.97 11.34
C LEU A 143 -4.93 3.75 10.06
N GLU A 144 -6.19 4.15 9.90
CA GLU A 144 -6.61 5.00 8.77
C GLU A 144 -5.83 6.33 8.74
N ASN A 145 -5.72 7.00 9.89
CA ASN A 145 -4.95 8.24 10.02
C ASN A 145 -3.45 8.02 9.75
N VAL A 146 -2.88 6.90 10.20
CA VAL A 146 -1.48 6.54 9.93
C VAL A 146 -1.25 6.32 8.44
N VAL A 147 -2.12 5.56 7.78
CA VAL A 147 -2.03 5.30 6.33
C VAL A 147 -2.10 6.61 5.55
N GLU A 148 -3.06 7.48 5.88
CA GLU A 148 -3.19 8.77 5.22
C GLU A 148 -1.95 9.64 5.43
N PHE A 149 -1.46 9.76 6.66
CA PHE A 149 -0.24 10.51 6.97
C PHE A 149 0.98 9.97 6.21
N VAL A 150 1.23 8.66 6.31
CA VAL A 150 2.41 8.00 5.72
C VAL A 150 2.38 8.08 4.20
N TYR A 151 1.23 7.87 3.57
CA TYR A 151 1.11 7.97 2.13
C TYR A 151 1.50 9.37 1.65
N LYS A 152 0.86 10.40 2.22
CA LYS A 152 1.07 11.80 1.83
C LYS A 152 2.52 12.23 2.07
N ASP A 153 3.08 11.85 3.22
CA ASP A 153 4.45 12.22 3.57
C ASP A 153 5.47 11.45 2.72
N SER A 154 5.24 10.18 2.40
CA SER A 154 6.11 9.40 1.51
C SER A 154 6.13 9.95 0.09
N MET A 155 4.98 10.34 -0.47
CA MET A 155 4.89 11.02 -1.77
C MET A 155 5.74 12.29 -1.80
N ARG A 156 5.62 13.11 -0.75
CA ARG A 156 6.40 14.35 -0.60
C ARG A 156 7.90 14.07 -0.45
N ILE A 157 8.29 13.07 0.35
CA ILE A 157 9.69 12.66 0.50
C ILE A 157 10.27 12.27 -0.85
N LEU A 158 9.51 11.58 -1.70
CA LEU A 158 9.92 11.15 -3.03
C LEU A 158 9.80 12.25 -4.11
N GLY A 159 9.48 13.48 -3.71
CA GLY A 159 9.47 14.65 -4.60
C GLY A 159 8.18 14.86 -5.38
N ASN A 160 7.10 14.14 -5.05
CA ASN A 160 5.77 14.41 -5.58
C ASN A 160 4.98 15.27 -4.59
N ASN A 161 4.86 16.57 -4.92
CA ASN A 161 4.10 17.53 -4.11
C ASN A 161 2.61 17.59 -4.48
N THR A 162 2.20 16.90 -5.54
CA THR A 162 0.80 16.83 -5.98
C THR A 162 0.11 15.72 -5.19
N VAL A 163 -0.20 16.02 -3.93
CA VAL A 163 -0.88 15.06 -3.05
C VAL A 163 -2.38 15.17 -3.31
N ALA A 164 -2.88 14.40 -4.28
CA ALA A 164 -4.32 14.23 -4.47
C ALA A 164 -4.95 13.64 -3.20
N LYS A 165 -6.24 13.92 -2.97
CA LYS A 165 -6.98 13.31 -1.86
C LYS A 165 -6.99 11.79 -2.07
N LEU A 166 -6.58 11.05 -1.04
CA LEU A 166 -6.57 9.58 -1.12
C LEU A 166 -8.00 9.06 -1.25
N ASP A 167 -8.20 8.05 -2.12
CA ASP A 167 -9.45 7.31 -2.15
C ASP A 167 -9.67 6.64 -0.78
N PRO A 168 -10.77 6.94 -0.06
CA PRO A 168 -11.10 6.27 1.19
C PRO A 168 -11.08 4.74 1.07
N LYS A 169 -11.46 4.18 -0.09
CA LYS A 169 -11.41 2.73 -0.32
C LYS A 169 -9.99 2.19 -0.28
N LEU A 170 -9.00 2.93 -0.81
CA LEU A 170 -7.60 2.54 -0.75
C LEU A 170 -7.12 2.50 0.72
N ILE A 171 -7.48 3.51 1.51
CA ILE A 171 -7.15 3.54 2.96
C ILE A 171 -7.75 2.30 3.63
N THR A 172 -9.05 2.06 3.45
CA THR A 172 -9.74 0.90 4.04
C THR A 172 -9.10 -0.43 3.59
N ASN A 173 -8.68 -0.54 2.33
CA ASN A 173 -8.01 -1.74 1.83
C ASN A 173 -6.65 -1.97 2.48
N ILE A 174 -5.83 -0.91 2.62
CA ILE A 174 -4.51 -1.00 3.28
C ILE A 174 -4.67 -1.38 4.75
N VAL A 175 -5.61 -0.75 5.46
CA VAL A 175 -5.88 -1.02 6.89
C VAL A 175 -6.40 -2.45 7.10
N ASN A 176 -7.20 -2.98 6.18
CA ASN A 176 -7.75 -4.34 6.26
C ASN A 176 -6.88 -5.39 5.57
N GLN A 177 -5.73 -5.01 5.03
CA GLN A 177 -4.82 -5.93 4.37
C GLN A 177 -4.40 -7.02 5.35
N LYS A 178 -4.44 -8.27 4.89
CA LYS A 178 -4.02 -9.41 5.71
C LYS A 178 -2.52 -9.62 5.55
N TRP A 179 -1.87 -9.88 6.68
CA TRP A 179 -0.53 -10.47 6.72
C TRP A 179 -0.57 -11.61 7.73
N ASP A 180 0.17 -12.70 7.50
CA ASP A 180 0.00 -13.94 8.29
C ASP A 180 -1.48 -14.37 8.38
N SER A 181 -2.18 -14.28 7.23
CA SER A 181 -3.61 -14.62 7.07
C SER A 181 -4.62 -13.82 7.92
N LYS A 182 -4.20 -12.76 8.63
CA LYS A 182 -5.06 -12.00 9.56
C LYS A 182 -4.89 -10.49 9.39
N ASN A 183 -5.96 -9.74 9.66
CA ASN A 183 -5.91 -8.29 9.82
C ASN A 183 -5.99 -7.88 11.30
N TYR A 184 -5.94 -6.57 11.56
CA TYR A 184 -6.01 -6.03 12.93
C TYR A 184 -7.25 -6.48 13.68
N SER A 185 -8.42 -6.48 13.03
CA SER A 185 -9.69 -6.88 13.65
C SER A 185 -9.68 -8.36 14.05
N ASP A 186 -9.17 -9.24 13.19
CA ASP A 186 -9.03 -10.67 13.49
C ASP A 186 -8.15 -10.90 14.73
N ARG A 187 -7.08 -10.11 14.87
CA ARG A 187 -6.16 -10.18 16.01
C ARG A 187 -6.78 -9.67 17.30
N ILE A 188 -7.56 -8.59 17.26
CA ILE A 188 -8.33 -8.09 18.41
C ILE A 188 -9.27 -9.20 18.91
N TRP A 189 -10.03 -9.83 17.99
CA TRP A 189 -10.94 -10.90 18.36
C TRP A 189 -10.22 -12.16 18.89
N LYS A 190 -9.05 -12.50 18.36
CA LYS A 190 -8.20 -13.58 18.91
C LYS A 190 -7.74 -13.24 20.34
N ASN A 191 -7.29 -12.02 20.58
CA ASN A 191 -6.86 -11.55 21.90
C ASN A 191 -8.02 -11.62 22.91
N ARG A 192 -9.22 -11.20 22.50
CA ARG A 192 -10.46 -11.35 23.30
C ARG A 192 -10.71 -12.80 23.71
N LYS A 193 -10.68 -13.75 22.76
CA LYS A 193 -10.88 -15.18 23.07
C LYS A 193 -9.84 -15.67 24.10
N GLY A 194 -8.62 -15.13 24.08
CA GLY A 194 -7.61 -15.37 25.11
C GLY A 194 -7.96 -14.77 26.47
N LEU A 195 -8.38 -13.50 26.50
CA LEU A 195 -8.73 -12.78 27.72
C LEU A 195 -9.96 -13.38 28.40
N VAL A 196 -11.01 -13.69 27.64
CA VAL A 196 -12.23 -14.36 28.13
C VAL A 196 -11.87 -15.68 28.82
N ARG A 197 -11.06 -16.53 28.17
CA ARG A 197 -10.61 -17.80 28.78
C ARG A 197 -9.84 -17.58 30.09
N ARG A 198 -8.99 -16.56 30.14
CA ARG A 198 -8.20 -16.22 31.33
C ARG A 198 -9.09 -15.76 32.49
N VAL A 199 -9.96 -14.79 32.24
CA VAL A 199 -10.88 -14.23 33.24
C VAL A 199 -11.81 -15.33 33.75
N MET A 200 -12.45 -16.09 32.86
CA MET A 200 -13.35 -17.18 33.27
C MET A 200 -12.63 -18.25 34.10
N LYS A 201 -11.40 -18.64 33.73
CA LYS A 201 -10.59 -19.60 34.49
C LYS A 201 -10.30 -19.06 35.89
N ASN A 202 -9.90 -17.80 36.02
CA ASN A 202 -9.55 -17.22 37.32
C ASN A 202 -10.77 -17.01 38.21
N VAL A 203 -11.91 -16.58 37.65
CA VAL A 203 -13.18 -16.45 38.38
C VAL A 203 -13.64 -17.83 38.84
N THR A 204 -13.71 -18.82 37.94
CA THR A 204 -14.18 -20.18 38.27
C THR A 204 -13.29 -20.83 39.33
N ASN A 205 -11.96 -20.77 39.17
CA ASN A 205 -11.04 -21.33 40.16
C ASN A 205 -11.10 -20.58 41.48
N GLY A 206 -11.31 -19.27 41.46
CA GLY A 206 -11.49 -18.47 42.68
C GLY A 206 -12.69 -18.96 43.49
N ILE A 207 -13.81 -19.21 42.82
CA ILE A 207 -15.02 -19.73 43.47
C ILE A 207 -14.81 -21.15 44.00
N ILE A 208 -14.21 -22.04 43.22
CA ILE A 208 -13.91 -23.42 43.65
C ILE A 208 -12.99 -23.45 44.88
N GLN A 209 -12.02 -22.53 44.93
CA GLN A 209 -11.04 -22.43 46.02
C GLN A 209 -11.54 -21.61 47.22
N GLY A 210 -12.78 -21.11 47.20
CA GLY A 210 -13.33 -20.29 48.28
C GLY A 210 -12.56 -18.98 48.48
N HIS A 211 -12.09 -18.35 47.41
CA HIS A 211 -11.42 -17.05 47.50
C HIS A 211 -12.41 -15.94 47.85
N ASP A 212 -11.98 -15.05 48.75
CA ASP A 212 -12.70 -13.81 49.04
C ASP A 212 -12.76 -12.87 47.82
N PHE A 213 -13.69 -11.92 47.87
CA PHE A 213 -13.87 -10.93 46.81
C PHE A 213 -12.57 -10.15 46.52
N LYS A 214 -11.83 -9.79 47.58
CA LYS A 214 -10.57 -9.03 47.46
C LYS A 214 -9.53 -9.77 46.61
N LYS A 215 -9.33 -11.07 46.85
CA LYS A 215 -8.39 -11.90 46.09
C LYS A 215 -8.90 -12.14 44.66
N MET A 216 -10.20 -12.31 44.47
CA MET A 216 -10.79 -12.44 43.14
C MET A 216 -10.64 -11.15 42.31
N SER A 217 -10.98 -9.99 42.88
CA SER A 217 -10.80 -8.67 42.25
C SER A 217 -9.33 -8.43 41.89
N LYS A 218 -8.38 -8.74 42.78
CA LYS A 218 -6.94 -8.60 42.46
C LYS A 218 -6.51 -9.46 41.26
N ARG A 219 -7.05 -10.68 41.13
CA ARG A 219 -6.77 -11.56 39.97
C ARG A 219 -7.42 -11.03 38.69
N LEU A 220 -8.68 -10.60 38.76
CA LEU A 220 -9.38 -9.97 37.65
C LEU A 220 -8.63 -8.73 37.15
N ALA A 221 -8.17 -7.86 38.06
CA ALA A 221 -7.36 -6.70 37.73
C ALA A 221 -6.07 -7.08 36.98
N LYS A 222 -5.40 -8.16 37.40
CA LYS A 222 -4.21 -8.68 36.72
C LYS A 222 -4.53 -9.15 35.31
N ASP A 223 -5.66 -9.84 35.11
CA ASP A 223 -6.10 -10.30 33.80
C ASP A 223 -6.42 -9.14 32.85
N MET A 224 -7.13 -8.13 33.36
CA MET A 224 -7.45 -6.93 32.58
C MET A 224 -6.19 -6.14 32.21
N ASN A 225 -5.18 -6.09 33.09
CA ASN A 225 -3.88 -5.50 32.77
C ASN A 225 -3.13 -6.29 31.69
N VAL A 226 -3.22 -7.63 31.69
CA VAL A 226 -2.70 -8.46 30.60
C VAL A 226 -3.44 -8.15 29.31
N GLY A 227 -4.77 -8.04 29.34
CA GLY A 227 -5.59 -7.63 28.20
C GLY A 227 -5.13 -6.30 27.61
N PHE A 228 -5.00 -5.26 28.44
CA PHE A 228 -4.50 -3.95 28.03
C PHE A 228 -3.09 -4.03 27.42
N TYR A 229 -2.19 -4.79 28.02
CA TYR A 229 -0.84 -4.95 27.50
C TYR A 229 -0.84 -5.62 26.11
N GLN A 230 -1.73 -6.59 25.87
CA GLN A 230 -1.90 -7.21 24.55
C GLN A 230 -2.46 -6.23 23.52
N ALA A 231 -3.44 -5.39 23.89
CA ALA A 231 -3.96 -4.32 23.04
C ALA A 231 -2.87 -3.29 22.70
N ARG A 232 -2.07 -2.87 23.69
CA ARG A 232 -0.93 -1.97 23.51
C ARG A 232 0.10 -2.53 22.54
N ARG A 233 0.44 -3.81 22.68
CA ARG A 233 1.36 -4.49 21.76
C ARG A 233 0.78 -4.56 20.34
N LEU A 234 -0.52 -4.84 20.24
CA LEU A 234 -1.20 -4.99 18.97
C LEU A 234 -1.24 -3.67 18.20
N ILE A 235 -1.69 -2.56 18.81
CA ILE A 235 -1.76 -1.27 18.11
C ILE A 235 -0.39 -0.82 17.57
N GLU A 236 0.70 -1.03 18.30
CA GLU A 236 2.06 -0.76 17.81
C GLU A 236 2.41 -1.62 16.59
N THR A 237 2.10 -2.92 16.67
CA THR A 237 2.39 -3.90 15.62
C THR A 237 1.62 -3.58 14.33
N GLU A 238 0.32 -3.30 14.46
CA GLU A 238 -0.53 -2.96 13.33
C GLU A 238 -0.19 -1.57 12.76
N THR A 239 0.30 -0.64 13.59
CA THR A 239 0.78 0.67 13.14
C THR A 239 1.97 0.52 12.19
N THR A 240 3.00 -0.24 12.57
CA THR A 240 4.14 -0.51 11.69
C THR A 240 3.70 -1.24 10.41
N GLY A 241 2.82 -2.24 10.52
CA GLY A 241 2.31 -2.96 9.35
C GLY A 241 1.55 -2.05 8.38
N ALA A 242 0.63 -1.21 8.88
CA ALA A 242 -0.14 -0.28 8.07
C ALA A 242 0.75 0.79 7.42
N LEU A 243 1.72 1.31 8.17
CA LEU A 243 2.73 2.24 7.66
C LEU A 243 3.55 1.61 6.53
N GLU A 244 4.06 0.40 6.70
CA GLU A 244 4.88 -0.26 5.68
C GLU A 244 4.06 -0.67 4.45
N ASN A 245 2.79 -1.05 4.62
CA ASN A 245 1.88 -1.26 3.48
C ASN A 245 1.64 0.04 2.72
N ALA A 246 1.42 1.16 3.42
CA ALA A 246 1.26 2.47 2.80
C ALA A 246 2.52 2.90 2.02
N LYS A 247 3.71 2.72 2.61
CA LYS A 247 4.99 2.95 1.91
C LYS A 247 5.11 2.09 0.66
N GLY A 248 4.79 0.79 0.74
CA GLY A 248 4.86 -0.10 -0.42
C GLY A 248 3.97 0.34 -1.58
N VAL A 249 2.76 0.85 -1.29
CA VAL A 249 1.89 1.44 -2.33
C VAL A 249 2.58 2.63 -3.00
N VAL A 250 3.09 3.57 -2.20
CA VAL A 250 3.79 4.75 -2.72
C VAL A 250 5.06 4.38 -3.50
N PHE A 251 5.83 3.39 -3.03
CA PHE A 251 7.04 2.93 -3.70
C PHE A 251 6.72 2.39 -5.08
N ARG A 252 5.67 1.58 -5.22
CA ARG A 252 5.20 1.08 -6.52
C ARG A 252 4.71 2.21 -7.43
N GLU A 253 3.92 3.14 -6.91
CA GLU A 253 3.41 4.29 -7.67
C GLU A 253 4.54 5.21 -8.17
N MET A 254 5.60 5.36 -7.37
CA MET A 254 6.78 6.18 -7.71
C MET A 254 7.85 5.41 -8.50
N GLY A 255 7.58 4.16 -8.90
CA GLY A 255 8.51 3.35 -9.69
C GLY A 255 9.78 2.91 -8.94
N ILE A 256 9.73 2.86 -7.61
CA ILE A 256 10.81 2.34 -6.77
C ILE A 256 10.79 0.81 -6.85
N THR A 257 11.85 0.22 -7.41
CA THR A 257 11.96 -1.23 -7.59
C THR A 257 12.71 -1.93 -6.45
N LYS A 258 13.51 -1.20 -5.67
CA LYS A 258 14.31 -1.75 -4.57
C LYS A 258 14.18 -0.90 -3.32
N TYR A 259 14.19 -1.56 -2.17
CA TYR A 259 14.26 -0.90 -0.87
C TYR A 259 15.33 -1.55 0.01
N GLN A 260 15.82 -0.80 0.99
CA GLN A 260 16.77 -1.26 1.98
C GLN A 260 16.08 -1.37 3.33
N PHE A 261 16.32 -2.48 4.03
CA PHE A 261 15.86 -2.68 5.40
C PHE A 261 16.90 -2.10 6.36
N ILE A 262 16.51 -1.13 7.20
CA ILE A 262 17.40 -0.50 8.16
C ILE A 262 16.86 -0.74 9.57
N ALA A 263 17.64 -1.44 10.40
CA ALA A 263 17.33 -1.62 11.80
C ALA A 263 18.01 -0.53 12.63
N THR A 264 17.33 -0.03 13.67
CA THR A 264 18.02 0.64 14.77
C THR A 264 18.94 -0.39 15.44
N ILE A 265 20.26 -0.16 15.46
CA ILE A 265 21.25 -1.06 16.08
C ILE A 265 21.63 -0.53 17.47
N ASP A 266 21.13 -1.21 18.51
CA ASP A 266 21.46 -1.01 19.92
C ASP A 266 21.28 -2.33 20.70
N ASP A 267 21.39 -2.31 22.02
CA ASP A 267 21.29 -3.51 22.87
C ASP A 267 19.90 -4.18 22.84
N ARG A 268 18.87 -3.48 22.33
CA ARG A 268 17.49 -3.98 22.25
C ARG A 268 17.16 -4.51 20.85
N THR A 269 18.07 -4.43 19.89
CA THR A 269 17.84 -4.94 18.53
C THR A 269 17.81 -6.46 18.53
N SER A 270 16.73 -7.03 17.99
CA SER A 270 16.59 -8.48 17.83
C SER A 270 17.59 -9.04 16.82
N GLU A 271 17.96 -10.31 16.96
CA GLU A 271 18.79 -11.04 15.99
C GLU A 271 18.19 -10.99 14.58
N ILE A 272 16.86 -11.12 14.47
CA ILE A 272 16.14 -11.04 13.19
C ILE A 272 16.42 -9.69 12.53
N CYS A 273 16.19 -8.57 13.24
CA CYS A 273 16.44 -7.24 12.69
C CYS A 273 17.92 -6.98 12.40
N ARG A 274 18.86 -7.48 13.23
CA ARG A 274 20.30 -7.39 12.94
C ARG A 274 20.65 -8.12 11.65
N SER A 275 20.11 -9.32 11.44
CA SER A 275 20.36 -10.14 10.26
C SER A 275 19.82 -9.52 8.96
N LEU A 276 18.79 -8.67 9.07
CA LEU A 276 18.18 -7.97 7.93
C LEU A 276 18.76 -6.58 7.71
N ASN A 277 19.48 -6.03 8.69
CA ASN A 277 20.01 -4.68 8.63
C ASN A 277 20.93 -4.48 7.43
N GLY A 278 20.67 -3.43 6.65
CA GLY A 278 21.42 -3.06 5.46
C GLY A 278 21.12 -3.89 4.22
N LYS A 279 20.33 -4.97 4.32
CA LYS A 279 19.97 -5.79 3.16
C LYS A 279 19.04 -5.03 2.23
N VAL A 280 19.25 -5.23 0.92
CA VAL A 280 18.45 -4.66 -0.16
C VAL A 280 17.53 -5.75 -0.70
N PHE A 281 16.26 -5.42 -0.89
CA PHE A 281 15.24 -6.33 -1.40
C PHE A 281 14.53 -5.70 -2.60
N GLU A 282 14.03 -6.54 -3.50
CA GLU A 282 13.14 -6.11 -4.59
C GLU A 282 11.75 -5.80 -4.02
N GLU A 283 11.14 -4.69 -4.44
CA GLU A 283 9.82 -4.26 -3.98
C GLU A 283 8.71 -5.25 -4.35
N LYS A 284 8.87 -5.99 -5.46
CA LYS A 284 7.95 -7.07 -5.86
C LYS A 284 7.92 -8.24 -4.87
N ASP A 285 9.00 -8.44 -4.12
CA ASP A 285 9.15 -9.54 -3.16
C ASP A 285 8.86 -9.06 -1.72
N ARG A 286 8.35 -7.83 -1.54
CA ARG A 286 8.04 -7.25 -0.23
C ARG A 286 7.03 -8.11 0.54
N GLN A 287 7.41 -8.52 1.73
CA GLN A 287 6.60 -9.31 2.66
C GLN A 287 6.76 -8.79 4.09
N ILE A 288 5.67 -8.22 4.62
CA ILE A 288 5.56 -7.77 6.01
C ILE A 288 5.87 -8.93 6.95
N GLY A 289 6.81 -8.72 7.87
CA GLY A 289 7.26 -9.72 8.83
C GLY A 289 8.41 -10.61 8.38
N VAL A 290 8.79 -10.58 7.10
CA VAL A 290 9.86 -11.43 6.56
C VAL A 290 11.06 -10.59 6.14
N ASN A 291 10.90 -9.77 5.11
CA ASN A 291 11.93 -8.85 4.59
C ASN A 291 11.50 -7.39 4.70
N CYS A 292 10.41 -7.13 5.42
CA CYS A 292 9.84 -5.82 5.68
C CYS A 292 9.33 -5.76 7.13
N PRO A 293 9.48 -4.65 7.86
CA PRO A 293 8.91 -4.49 9.20
C PRO A 293 7.38 -4.66 9.18
N PHE A 294 6.75 -5.07 10.29
CA PHE A 294 7.33 -5.44 11.59
C PHE A 294 7.77 -6.91 11.61
N CYS A 295 9.02 -7.20 11.99
CA CYS A 295 9.49 -8.60 12.12
C CYS A 295 9.19 -9.20 13.50
N HIS A 296 8.91 -8.35 14.49
CA HIS A 296 8.58 -8.72 15.86
C HIS A 296 7.80 -7.59 16.54
N PRO A 297 7.14 -7.84 17.69
CA PRO A 297 6.52 -6.77 18.46
C PRO A 297 7.52 -5.69 18.85
N PHE A 298 7.11 -4.42 18.77
CA PHE A 298 7.97 -3.25 19.05
C PHE A 298 9.22 -3.15 18.16
N CYS A 299 9.11 -3.59 16.89
CA CYS A 299 10.13 -3.39 15.87
C CYS A 299 10.44 -1.90 15.69
N ARG A 300 11.72 -1.54 15.60
CA ARG A 300 12.22 -0.17 15.34
C ARG A 300 13.05 -0.13 14.06
N SER A 301 12.64 -0.93 13.08
CA SER A 301 13.26 -1.00 11.77
C SER A 301 12.40 -0.26 10.77
N VAL A 302 13.03 0.34 9.77
CA VAL A 302 12.42 1.18 8.75
C VAL A 302 12.82 0.66 7.37
N THR A 303 11.91 0.73 6.39
CA THR A 303 12.30 0.58 4.97
C THR A 303 12.53 1.93 4.32
N VAL A 304 13.58 2.00 3.49
CA VAL A 304 13.93 3.19 2.69
C VAL A 304 14.09 2.80 1.23
N PRO A 305 13.74 3.67 0.27
CA PRO A 305 14.09 3.47 -1.13
C PRO A 305 15.59 3.27 -1.29
N TYR A 306 15.98 2.27 -2.08
CA TYR A 306 17.38 2.05 -2.42
C TYR A 306 17.66 2.58 -3.82
N VAL A 307 18.45 3.65 -3.89
CA VAL A 307 18.93 4.17 -5.18
C VAL A 307 20.33 3.62 -5.43
N ASP A 308 20.44 2.70 -6.37
CA ASP A 308 21.73 2.27 -6.91
C ASP A 308 22.32 3.44 -7.71
N LYS A 309 23.32 4.10 -7.11
CA LYS A 309 23.98 5.27 -7.71
C LYS A 309 24.65 4.91 -9.04
N GLU A 310 25.27 3.73 -9.15
CA GLU A 310 25.96 3.29 -10.36
C GLU A 310 24.97 2.92 -11.47
N ALA A 311 23.86 2.26 -11.13
CA ALA A 311 22.79 2.00 -12.11
C ALA A 311 22.11 3.29 -12.57
N LEU A 312 21.90 4.26 -11.67
CA LEU A 312 21.35 5.56 -12.01
C LEU A 312 22.33 6.36 -12.90
N GLU A 313 23.63 6.33 -12.59
CA GLU A 313 24.67 6.97 -13.39
C GLU A 313 24.80 6.32 -14.77
N ARG A 314 24.76 4.98 -14.87
CA ARG A 314 24.69 4.26 -16.15
C ARG A 314 23.47 4.68 -16.99
N LYS A 315 22.28 4.75 -16.38
CA LYS A 315 21.06 5.23 -17.07
C LYS A 315 21.16 6.68 -17.51
N ILE A 316 21.73 7.57 -16.68
CA ILE A 316 21.95 8.97 -17.04
C ILE A 316 22.96 9.08 -18.19
N GLN A 317 24.03 8.30 -18.15
CA GLN A 317 25.05 8.24 -19.21
C GLN A 317 24.43 7.75 -20.52
N GLU A 318 23.62 6.69 -20.48
CA GLU A 318 22.88 6.15 -21.62
C GLU A 318 21.91 7.20 -22.19
N TYR A 319 21.15 7.88 -21.33
CA TYR A 319 20.21 8.92 -21.77
C TYR A 319 20.92 10.15 -22.35
N LYS A 320 22.08 10.53 -21.81
CA LYS A 320 22.93 11.58 -22.36
C LYS A 320 23.51 11.16 -23.71
N ARG A 321 24.04 9.94 -23.83
CA ARG A 321 24.56 9.39 -25.09
C ARG A 321 23.49 9.37 -26.18
N LEU A 322 22.30 8.87 -25.86
CA LEU A 322 21.15 8.85 -26.77
C LEU A 322 20.69 10.26 -27.21
N LYS A 323 20.96 11.29 -26.40
CA LYS A 323 20.63 12.68 -26.71
C LYS A 323 21.76 13.40 -27.47
N GLU A 324 23.02 13.11 -27.14
CA GLU A 324 24.22 13.60 -27.82
C GLU A 324 24.42 12.97 -29.21
N GLU A 325 23.84 11.80 -29.46
CA GLU A 325 23.84 11.13 -30.77
C GLU A 325 22.82 11.72 -31.77
N VAL A 326 21.90 12.60 -31.35
CA VAL A 326 20.99 13.29 -32.28
C VAL A 326 21.69 14.51 -32.86
N VAL A 327 21.92 14.50 -34.18
CA VAL A 327 22.61 15.58 -34.89
C VAL A 327 21.65 16.72 -35.20
N ILE A 328 20.45 16.39 -35.69
CA ILE A 328 19.40 17.37 -36.05
C ILE A 328 18.02 16.76 -35.74
N GLU A 329 17.08 17.59 -35.29
CA GLU A 329 15.70 17.21 -34.96
C GLU A 329 14.73 18.28 -35.48
N THR A 330 13.65 17.85 -36.13
CA THR A 330 12.49 18.69 -36.47
C THR A 330 11.19 17.91 -36.25
N ALA A 331 10.03 18.42 -36.67
CA ALA A 331 8.75 17.75 -36.54
C ALA A 331 7.90 17.88 -37.80
N PHE A 332 7.14 16.84 -38.10
CA PHE A 332 6.12 16.89 -39.14
C PHE A 332 5.05 17.95 -38.80
N PRO A 333 4.74 18.86 -39.73
CA PRO A 333 3.59 19.74 -39.63
C PRO A 333 2.28 18.95 -39.56
N LYS A 334 1.23 19.60 -39.06
CA LYS A 334 -0.06 18.95 -38.81
C LYS A 334 -0.65 18.31 -40.07
N GLU A 335 -0.47 18.95 -41.21
CA GLU A 335 -0.92 18.45 -42.51
C GLU A 335 -0.26 17.12 -42.87
N ILE A 336 1.06 17.02 -42.70
CA ILE A 336 1.80 15.79 -42.98
C ILE A 336 1.46 14.72 -41.95
N GLN A 337 1.36 15.07 -40.67
CA GLN A 337 0.90 14.15 -39.63
C GLN A 337 -0.43 13.52 -40.01
N ASN A 338 -1.42 14.32 -40.42
CA ASN A 338 -2.74 13.82 -40.78
C ASN A 338 -2.70 12.85 -41.97
N VAL A 339 -1.85 13.12 -42.97
CA VAL A 339 -1.64 12.22 -44.12
C VAL A 339 -1.04 10.89 -43.66
N LEU A 340 0.01 10.94 -42.83
CA LEU A 340 0.68 9.74 -42.34
C LEU A 340 -0.21 8.92 -41.41
N GLU A 341 -0.97 9.56 -40.53
CA GLU A 341 -1.86 8.86 -39.58
C GLU A 341 -3.05 8.18 -40.25
N ARG A 342 -3.51 8.68 -41.40
CA ARG A 342 -4.54 8.01 -42.21
C ARG A 342 -4.05 6.69 -42.80
N GLU A 343 -2.77 6.62 -43.16
CA GLU A 343 -2.19 5.45 -43.83
C GLU A 343 -1.59 4.44 -42.84
N PHE A 344 -0.86 4.91 -41.83
CA PHE A 344 -0.09 4.06 -40.91
C PHE A 344 -0.70 3.95 -39.51
N GLY A 345 -1.77 4.69 -39.21
CA GLY A 345 -2.33 4.82 -37.88
C GLY A 345 -1.64 5.89 -37.03
N LYS A 346 -2.14 6.09 -35.81
CA LYS A 346 -1.70 7.18 -34.91
C LYS A 346 -0.19 7.12 -34.65
N LEU A 347 0.52 8.20 -34.97
CA LEU A 347 1.94 8.29 -34.72
C LEU A 347 2.20 8.48 -33.22
N ASN A 348 3.28 7.86 -32.71
CA ASN A 348 3.72 8.10 -31.33
C ASN A 348 4.19 9.56 -31.14
N THR A 349 4.87 10.10 -32.14
CA THR A 349 5.38 11.47 -32.11
C THR A 349 5.41 12.07 -33.51
N THR A 350 5.33 13.39 -33.60
CA THR A 350 5.58 14.13 -34.85
C THR A 350 7.06 14.38 -35.09
N LYS A 351 7.90 14.21 -34.07
CA LYS A 351 9.33 14.55 -34.15
C LYS A 351 10.11 13.56 -34.99
N VAL A 352 10.95 14.07 -35.87
CA VAL A 352 11.87 13.32 -36.74
C VAL A 352 13.29 13.67 -36.37
N ILE A 353 14.12 12.66 -36.15
CA ILE A 353 15.52 12.83 -35.77
C ILE A 353 16.47 12.25 -36.82
N LEU A 354 17.62 12.89 -36.98
CA LEU A 354 18.79 12.34 -37.67
C LEU A 354 19.90 12.06 -36.65
N ARG A 355 20.27 10.80 -36.50
CA ARG A 355 21.31 10.35 -35.57
C ARG A 355 22.69 10.38 -36.20
N LYS A 356 23.74 10.49 -35.38
CA LYS A 356 25.15 10.52 -35.80
C LYS A 356 25.55 9.28 -36.57
N GLU A 357 25.15 8.09 -36.10
CA GLU A 357 25.37 6.81 -36.80
C GLU A 357 24.72 6.79 -38.20
N ARG A 358 23.55 7.42 -38.35
CA ARG A 358 22.82 7.49 -39.63
C ARG A 358 23.43 8.53 -40.55
N LEU A 359 23.90 9.63 -40.00
CA LEU A 359 24.65 10.62 -40.75
C LEU A 359 25.98 10.04 -41.25
N GLN A 360 26.72 9.28 -40.41
CA GLN A 360 27.92 8.54 -40.83
C GLN A 360 27.60 7.51 -41.91
N HIS A 361 26.49 6.78 -41.77
CA HIS A 361 26.04 5.85 -42.81
C HIS A 361 25.75 6.54 -44.15
N ILE A 362 25.17 7.74 -44.11
CA ILE A 362 24.94 8.57 -45.30
C ILE A 362 26.28 9.07 -45.85
N GLU A 363 27.21 9.48 -44.99
CA GLU A 363 28.55 9.93 -45.39
C GLU A 363 29.37 8.83 -46.09
N GLU A 364 29.28 7.59 -45.60
CA GLU A 364 29.97 6.44 -46.21
C GLU A 364 29.39 6.03 -47.57
N ARG A 365 28.07 6.16 -47.76
CA ARG A 365 27.38 5.66 -48.96
C ARG A 365 27.03 6.73 -49.99
N HIS A 366 26.76 7.93 -49.52
CA HIS A 366 26.26 9.09 -50.26
C HIS A 366 26.89 10.38 -49.71
N PRO A 367 28.23 10.52 -49.74
CA PRO A 367 28.93 11.68 -49.18
C PRO A 367 28.42 13.00 -49.78
N GLU A 368 27.97 12.99 -51.05
CA GLU A 368 27.47 14.15 -51.77
C GLU A 368 26.17 14.74 -51.22
N VAL A 369 25.46 14.02 -50.34
CA VAL A 369 24.20 14.51 -49.76
C VAL A 369 24.31 14.94 -48.30
N VAL A 370 25.46 14.71 -47.65
CA VAL A 370 25.64 14.97 -46.21
C VAL A 370 25.43 16.43 -45.85
N GLU A 371 26.04 17.36 -46.59
CA GLU A 371 25.85 18.80 -46.37
C GLU A 371 24.44 19.24 -46.71
N VAL A 372 23.86 18.68 -47.78
CA VAL A 372 22.50 19.00 -48.24
C VAL A 372 21.47 18.63 -47.18
N ILE A 373 21.52 17.40 -46.65
CA ILE A 373 20.58 17.00 -45.60
C ILE A 373 20.80 17.78 -44.31
N LYS A 374 22.03 18.17 -43.97
CA LYS A 374 22.31 18.99 -42.78
C LYS A 374 21.71 20.40 -42.92
N ASN A 375 21.86 21.02 -44.08
CA ASN A 375 21.45 22.40 -44.30
C ASN A 375 19.94 22.54 -44.58
N ASN A 376 19.32 21.51 -45.18
CA ASN A 376 17.91 21.55 -45.59
C ASN A 376 17.02 20.58 -44.79
N PHE A 377 17.48 20.08 -43.64
CA PHE A 377 16.75 19.06 -42.86
C PHE A 377 15.30 19.47 -42.56
N ASN A 378 15.08 20.70 -42.12
CA ASN A 378 13.75 21.20 -41.78
C ASN A 378 12.86 21.25 -43.01
N GLU A 379 13.33 21.78 -44.13
CA GLU A 379 12.57 21.87 -45.39
C GLU A 379 12.18 20.48 -45.91
N ILE A 380 13.09 19.50 -45.84
CA ILE A 380 12.85 18.11 -46.26
C ILE A 380 11.72 17.46 -45.46
N ILE A 381 11.63 17.74 -44.15
CA ILE A 381 10.63 17.13 -43.27
C ILE A 381 9.32 17.92 -43.24
N GLU A 382 9.40 19.26 -43.27
CA GLU A 382 8.26 20.15 -43.11
C GLU A 382 7.53 20.40 -44.43
N THR A 383 8.28 20.53 -45.52
CA THR A 383 7.76 20.88 -46.85
C THR A 383 8.32 19.97 -47.96
N PRO A 384 8.19 18.63 -47.86
CA PRO A 384 8.57 17.74 -48.94
C PRO A 384 7.64 17.94 -50.14
N ASP A 385 8.22 17.89 -51.34
CA ASP A 385 7.48 17.93 -52.61
C ASP A 385 6.64 16.66 -52.80
N TYR A 386 7.17 15.50 -52.39
CA TYR A 386 6.41 14.26 -52.42
C TYR A 386 6.64 13.42 -51.18
N ILE A 387 5.59 12.72 -50.74
CA ILE A 387 5.67 11.69 -49.72
C ILE A 387 5.24 10.37 -50.35
N LEU A 388 6.14 9.40 -50.38
CA LEU A 388 5.88 8.08 -50.95
C LEU A 388 5.93 7.02 -49.85
N LYS A 389 5.07 6.01 -49.92
CA LYS A 389 5.15 4.84 -49.04
C LYS A 389 6.27 3.91 -49.52
N ASP A 390 7.04 3.37 -48.58
CA ASP A 390 7.87 2.21 -48.87
C ASP A 390 7.04 0.94 -48.66
N GLU A 391 6.84 0.18 -49.73
CA GLU A 391 6.08 -1.07 -49.69
C GLU A 391 6.93 -2.25 -49.23
N LYS A 392 8.27 -2.10 -49.24
CA LYS A 392 9.19 -3.17 -48.83
C LYS A 392 9.47 -3.18 -47.33
N ASN A 393 9.30 -2.04 -46.66
CA ASN A 393 9.65 -1.86 -45.26
C ASN A 393 8.45 -1.29 -44.49
N GLU A 394 8.07 -1.95 -43.40
CA GLU A 394 6.97 -1.49 -42.56
C GLU A 394 7.24 -0.10 -41.98
N ASN A 395 6.17 0.70 -41.90
CA ASN A 395 6.17 2.03 -41.31
C ASN A 395 7.28 2.93 -41.86
N THR A 396 7.60 2.81 -43.15
CA THR A 396 8.70 3.54 -43.78
C THR A 396 8.18 4.38 -44.94
N ILE A 397 8.65 5.62 -45.00
CA ILE A 397 8.29 6.58 -46.04
C ILE A 397 9.54 7.15 -46.71
N LEU A 398 9.35 7.64 -47.93
CA LEU A 398 10.36 8.38 -48.67
C LEU A 398 9.85 9.81 -48.86
N LEU A 399 10.59 10.76 -48.30
CA LEU A 399 10.37 12.19 -48.47
C LEU A 399 11.23 12.65 -49.63
N ILE A 400 10.59 13.16 -50.67
CA ILE A 400 11.27 13.70 -51.85
C ILE A 400 11.28 15.21 -51.74
N HIS A 401 12.46 15.80 -51.89
CA HIS A 401 12.63 17.24 -51.95
C HIS A 401 13.45 17.64 -53.17
N GLU A 402 12.96 18.60 -53.97
CA GLU A 402 13.63 19.11 -55.17
C GLU A 402 14.53 20.31 -54.84
N LEU A 403 15.84 20.18 -55.06
CA LEU A 403 16.85 21.21 -54.79
C LEU A 403 17.71 21.44 -56.04
N ASP A 404 17.70 22.65 -56.62
CA ASP A 404 18.56 23.09 -57.73
C ASP A 404 18.84 22.02 -58.82
N LYS A 405 17.76 21.53 -59.44
CA LYS A 405 17.77 20.50 -60.51
C LYS A 405 18.23 19.10 -60.07
N LYS A 406 18.31 18.82 -58.77
CA LYS A 406 18.59 17.52 -58.16
C LYS A 406 17.44 17.14 -57.24
N ASN A 407 17.06 15.86 -57.23
CA ASN A 407 15.99 15.37 -56.36
C ASN A 407 16.65 14.60 -55.22
N LEU A 408 16.32 14.92 -53.97
CA LEU A 408 16.80 14.23 -52.79
C LEU A 408 15.70 13.30 -52.27
N SER A 409 16.06 12.05 -51.95
CA SER A 409 15.15 11.10 -51.32
C SER A 409 15.65 10.79 -49.91
N THR A 410 14.88 11.19 -48.90
CA THR A 410 15.17 10.92 -47.49
C THR A 410 14.22 9.86 -46.96
N VAL A 411 14.78 8.74 -46.53
CA VAL A 411 14.02 7.60 -46.03
C VAL A 411 13.82 7.77 -44.53
N VAL A 412 12.56 7.81 -44.10
CA VAL A 412 12.17 7.98 -42.69
C VAL A 412 11.41 6.75 -42.23
N LYS A 413 11.85 6.17 -41.10
CA LYS A 413 11.09 5.16 -40.38
C LYS A 413 10.21 5.83 -39.32
N LEU A 414 8.92 5.57 -39.39
CA LEU A 414 7.90 6.09 -38.50
C LEU A 414 7.79 5.23 -37.24
N SER A 415 7.54 5.88 -36.10
CA SER A 415 7.33 5.20 -34.81
C SER A 415 5.88 5.25 -34.39
N LEU A 416 5.28 4.07 -34.19
CA LEU A 416 3.93 3.89 -33.66
C LEU A 416 3.96 3.48 -32.17
N GLU A 417 5.12 3.07 -31.64
CA GLU A 417 5.30 2.66 -30.24
C GLU A 417 5.80 3.79 -29.35
N GLU A 418 5.36 3.82 -28.07
CA GLU A 418 5.65 4.90 -27.10
C GLU A 418 7.14 5.17 -26.84
N LYS A 419 8.03 4.23 -27.19
CA LYS A 419 9.44 4.26 -26.81
C LYS A 419 10.36 5.00 -27.81
N TYR A 420 9.94 5.20 -29.06
CA TYR A 420 10.83 5.70 -30.12
C TYR A 420 10.29 6.94 -30.84
N LYS A 421 11.21 7.75 -31.41
CA LYS A 421 10.90 8.85 -32.33
C LYS A 421 11.00 8.38 -33.78
N ASN A 422 10.39 9.12 -34.72
CA ASN A 422 10.64 8.89 -36.14
C ASN A 422 12.12 9.19 -36.46
N SER A 423 12.75 8.37 -37.30
CA SER A 423 14.19 8.50 -37.57
C SER A 423 14.50 8.43 -39.06
N VAL A 424 15.38 9.30 -39.52
CA VAL A 424 16.01 9.15 -40.83
C VAL A 424 16.88 7.89 -40.83
N ILE A 425 16.70 7.05 -41.83
CA ILE A 425 17.45 5.81 -42.03
C ILE A 425 18.60 6.01 -43.01
N THR A 426 18.33 6.74 -44.10
CA THR A 426 19.31 7.12 -45.10
C THR A 426 18.76 8.30 -45.93
N SER A 427 19.62 8.95 -46.69
CA SER A 427 19.25 9.93 -47.71
C SER A 427 20.18 9.79 -48.89
N TYR A 428 19.66 9.98 -50.10
CA TYR A 428 20.43 9.85 -51.33
C TYR A 428 19.81 10.64 -52.47
N LYS A 429 20.65 11.00 -53.44
CA LYS A 429 20.22 11.73 -54.63
C LYS A 429 19.57 10.79 -55.64
N ILE A 430 18.47 11.23 -56.25
CA ILE A 430 17.78 10.52 -57.33
C ILE A 430 17.74 11.36 -58.61
N ARG A 431 17.78 10.68 -59.76
CA ARG A 431 17.65 11.31 -61.09
C ARG A 431 16.17 11.52 -61.43
N LYS A 432 15.84 12.54 -62.22
CA LYS A 432 14.45 12.83 -62.65
C LYS A 432 13.72 11.62 -63.26
N GLY A 433 14.40 10.84 -64.10
CA GLY A 433 13.82 9.63 -64.68
C GLY A 433 13.49 8.55 -63.64
N TYR A 434 14.32 8.41 -62.60
CA TYR A 434 14.07 7.49 -61.50
C TYR A 434 12.94 7.98 -60.59
N LEU A 435 12.84 9.29 -60.33
CA LEU A 435 11.69 9.86 -59.62
C LEU A 435 10.39 9.59 -60.39
N LYS A 436 10.36 9.79 -61.71
CA LYS A 436 9.18 9.49 -62.54
C LYS A 436 8.78 8.01 -62.44
N ASN A 437 9.75 7.10 -62.43
CA ASN A 437 9.50 5.68 -62.20
C ASN A 437 8.90 5.43 -60.80
N MET A 438 9.49 6.02 -59.75
CA MET A 438 8.97 5.90 -58.38
C MET A 438 7.53 6.43 -58.25
N MET A 439 7.22 7.57 -58.87
CA MET A 439 5.86 8.13 -58.85
C MET A 439 4.84 7.25 -59.57
N ASN A 440 5.26 6.47 -60.57
CA ASN A 440 4.39 5.55 -61.29
C ASN A 440 4.20 4.22 -60.55
N ASN A 441 5.15 3.82 -59.71
CA ASN A 441 5.24 2.48 -59.14
C ASN A 441 5.15 2.42 -57.62
N LYS A 442 4.98 3.55 -56.92
CA LYS A 442 4.80 3.62 -55.47
C LYS A 442 3.53 4.38 -55.11
N ILE A 443 2.97 4.05 -53.95
CA ILE A 443 1.82 4.78 -53.38
C ILE A 443 2.29 6.18 -52.97
N ILE A 444 1.64 7.20 -53.55
CA ILE A 444 1.87 8.62 -53.25
C ILE A 444 0.90 9.06 -52.16
N LEU A 445 1.44 9.49 -51.02
CA LEU A 445 0.67 9.97 -49.87
C LEU A 445 0.44 11.48 -49.91
N LYS A 446 1.39 12.24 -50.47
CA LYS A 446 1.30 13.70 -50.69
C LYS A 446 2.07 14.09 -51.96
N LYS A 447 1.53 15.08 -52.68
CA LYS A 447 2.15 15.81 -53.79
C LYS A 447 2.22 17.30 -53.46
#